data_AF-A0A3M1B9R0-F1
#
_entry.id   AF-A0A3M1B9R0-F1
#
_cell.length_a   1.000
_cell.length_b   1.000
_cell.length_c   1.000
_cell.angle_alpha   90.00
_cell.angle_beta   90.00
_cell.angle_gamma   90.00
#
_symmetry.space_group_name_H-M   'P 1'
#
loop_
_entity.id
_entity.type
_entity.pdbx_description
1 polymer ?
#
loop_
_entity_poly.entity_id
_entity_poly.type
_entity_poly.pdbx_seq_one_letter_code
_entity_poly.pdbx_strand_id
1 'polypeptide(L)'
;MALCLILPAAHLQASNAIDDASITARLKNMSQIISTDFSTRAKGYVKGYLYHRDDTEKLLGKTAQYFPIFEFFLDNYNLPEELKYLPIIESRLRPFVYSTAGAGGMWQFTTPTARHVGLKVNRYLDERRDPHKSTKAA
;
A
#
# COMPACT_ATOMS: atom_id res chain seq x y z
N MET A 1 40.05 -2.79 23.40
CA MET A 1 40.43 -2.77 21.97
C MET A 1 39.15 -2.60 21.16
N ALA A 2 38.65 -1.36 21.08
CA ALA A 2 37.40 -1.01 20.39
C ALA A 2 37.78 -0.29 19.09
N LEU A 3 37.77 -1.00 17.97
CA LEU A 3 38.04 -0.43 16.67
C LEU A 3 36.75 0.20 16.14
N CYS A 4 36.56 1.47 16.48
CA CYS A 4 35.61 2.37 15.86
C CYS A 4 36.06 2.60 14.40
N LEU A 5 35.53 1.81 13.47
CA LEU A 5 35.68 2.07 12.04
C LEU A 5 34.63 3.09 11.62
N ILE A 6 35.08 4.33 11.58
CA ILE A 6 34.49 5.44 10.85
C ILE A 6 34.39 5.00 9.38
N LEU A 7 33.20 4.58 8.95
CA LEU A 7 32.86 4.58 7.53
C LEU A 7 32.69 6.05 7.10
N PRO A 8 33.33 6.49 6.00
CA PRO A 8 33.15 7.84 5.53
C PRO A 8 31.70 7.98 5.09
N ALA A 9 31.05 9.07 5.49
CA ALA A 9 29.78 9.50 4.92
C ALA A 9 30.02 9.72 3.42
N ALA A 10 29.80 8.67 2.62
CA ALA A 10 29.75 8.78 1.18
C ALA A 10 28.70 9.82 0.87
N HIS A 11 29.16 10.93 0.28
CA HIS A 11 28.36 12.05 -0.14
C HIS A 11 27.30 11.54 -1.11
N LEU A 12 26.12 11.19 -0.58
CA LEU A 12 24.90 11.12 -1.36
C LEU A 12 24.58 12.57 -1.70
N GLN A 13 25.06 13.07 -2.86
CA GLN A 13 24.30 14.08 -3.57
C GLN A 13 22.92 13.45 -3.79
N ALA A 14 21.99 13.70 -2.88
CA ALA A 14 20.59 13.45 -3.11
C ALA A 14 20.19 14.44 -4.21
N SER A 15 20.37 14.04 -5.47
CA SER A 15 19.70 14.69 -6.58
C SER A 15 18.22 14.72 -6.21
N ASN A 16 17.69 15.92 -5.98
CA ASN A 16 16.25 16.13 -5.80
C ASN A 16 15.46 15.80 -7.08
N ALA A 17 16.16 15.42 -8.16
CA ALA A 17 15.58 14.90 -9.38
C ALA A 17 15.04 13.49 -9.16
N ILE A 18 13.77 13.28 -9.53
CA ILE A 18 13.14 11.95 -9.57
C ILE A 18 13.65 11.24 -10.83
N ASP A 19 14.84 10.66 -10.75
CA ASP A 19 15.48 9.91 -11.83
C ASP A 19 15.36 8.38 -11.64
N ASP A 20 15.32 7.64 -12.76
CA ASP A 20 15.12 6.18 -12.73
C ASP A 20 16.28 5.42 -12.06
N ALA A 21 17.50 5.95 -12.15
CA ALA A 21 18.68 5.32 -11.59
C ALA A 21 18.69 5.41 -10.07
N SER A 22 18.35 6.56 -9.50
CA SER A 22 18.24 6.76 -8.06
C SER A 22 17.10 5.95 -7.45
N ILE A 23 15.95 5.84 -8.12
CA ILE A 23 14.86 4.96 -7.68
C ILE A 23 15.32 3.50 -7.65
N THR A 24 15.97 3.04 -8.73
CA THR A 24 16.46 1.65 -8.83
C THR A 24 17.50 1.34 -7.75
N ALA A 25 18.43 2.25 -7.51
CA ALA A 25 19.44 2.11 -6.46
C ALA A 25 18.81 2.00 -5.06
N ARG A 26 17.80 2.84 -4.77
CA ARG A 26 17.06 2.79 -3.51
C ARG A 26 16.29 1.49 -3.34
N LEU A 27 15.62 1.00 -4.38
CA LEU A 27 14.89 -0.26 -4.33
C LEU A 27 15.81 -1.44 -4.02
N LYS A 28 16.97 -1.54 -4.69
CA LYS A 28 17.95 -2.61 -4.44
C LYS A 28 18.49 -2.64 -3.01
N ASN A 29 18.50 -1.48 -2.35
CA ASN A 29 18.97 -1.36 -0.96
C ASN A 29 17.87 -1.59 0.08
N MET A 30 16.60 -1.71 -0.34
CA MET A 30 15.52 -2.10 0.58
C MET A 30 15.54 -3.60 0.82
N SER A 31 15.12 -4.02 2.02
CA SER A 31 14.85 -5.43 2.30
C SER A 31 13.67 -5.87 1.42
N GLN A 32 13.92 -6.77 0.46
CA GLN A 32 12.90 -7.29 -0.45
C GLN A 32 12.69 -8.78 -0.17
N ILE A 33 11.45 -9.15 0.17
CA ILE A 33 11.06 -10.56 0.34
C ILE A 33 10.57 -11.15 -1.00
N ILE A 34 9.97 -10.31 -1.84
CA ILE A 34 9.51 -10.67 -3.19
C ILE A 34 10.47 -10.05 -4.20
N SER A 35 10.97 -10.86 -5.15
CA SER A 35 11.80 -10.37 -6.26
C SER A 35 11.02 -9.36 -7.08
N THR A 36 11.41 -8.08 -7.01
CA THR A 36 10.74 -7.03 -7.79
C THR A 36 11.49 -6.75 -9.07
N ASP A 37 10.92 -7.13 -10.20
CA ASP A 37 11.31 -6.54 -11.48
C ASP A 37 10.72 -5.13 -11.55
N PHE A 38 11.57 -4.10 -11.60
CA PHE A 38 11.15 -2.71 -11.69
C PHE A 38 10.60 -2.40 -13.09
N SER A 39 9.42 -2.96 -13.37
CA SER A 39 8.68 -2.85 -14.62
C SER A 39 8.21 -1.42 -14.86
N THR A 40 7.96 -1.07 -16.13
CA THR A 40 7.43 0.24 -16.54
C THR A 40 6.20 0.66 -15.73
N ARG A 41 5.33 -0.30 -15.37
CA ARG A 41 4.12 -0.05 -14.57
C ARG A 41 4.47 0.33 -13.13
N ALA A 42 5.39 -0.39 -12.50
CA ALA A 42 5.87 -0.06 -11.14
C ALA A 42 6.52 1.33 -11.11
N LYS A 43 7.29 1.70 -12.15
CA LYS A 43 7.87 3.04 -12.26
C LYS A 43 6.80 4.13 -12.25
N GLY A 44 5.72 3.92 -12.99
CA GLY A 44 4.59 4.85 -13.06
C GLY A 44 3.97 5.11 -11.68
N TYR A 45 3.75 4.05 -10.90
CA TYR A 45 3.24 4.19 -9.53
C TYR A 45 4.21 4.95 -8.63
N VAL A 46 5.49 4.55 -8.60
CA VAL A 46 6.50 5.22 -7.76
C VAL A 46 6.58 6.71 -8.10
N LYS A 47 6.69 7.05 -9.39
CA LYS A 47 6.70 8.44 -9.84
C LYS A 47 5.43 9.17 -9.45
N GLY A 48 4.25 8.56 -9.60
CA GLY A 48 2.99 9.15 -9.17
C GLY A 48 2.98 9.53 -7.69
N TYR A 49 3.45 8.63 -6.81
CA TYR A 49 3.57 8.93 -5.38
C TYR A 49 4.61 10.04 -5.07
N LEU A 50 5.68 10.12 -5.86
CA LEU A 50 6.72 11.14 -5.69
C LEU A 50 6.32 12.52 -6.23
N TYR A 51 5.49 12.58 -7.27
CA TYR A 51 4.95 13.82 -7.84
C TYR A 51 3.82 14.41 -6.98
N HIS A 52 2.93 13.57 -6.47
CA HIS A 52 1.78 14.02 -5.65
C HIS A 52 2.08 13.93 -4.15
N ARG A 53 3.11 14.68 -3.70
CA ARG A 53 3.63 14.57 -2.32
C ARG A 53 2.57 14.84 -1.25
N ASP A 54 1.77 15.89 -1.39
CA ASP A 54 0.74 16.24 -0.40
C ASP A 54 -0.32 15.14 -0.25
N ASP A 55 -0.70 14.50 -1.36
CA ASP A 55 -1.65 13.39 -1.35
C ASP A 55 -1.02 12.09 -0.83
N THR A 56 0.29 11.92 -1.04
CA THR A 56 1.08 10.82 -0.48
C THR A 56 1.26 11.00 1.03
N GLU A 57 1.48 12.22 1.52
CA GLU A 57 1.55 12.52 2.94
C GLU A 57 0.23 12.19 3.66
N LYS A 58 -0.90 12.64 3.11
CA LYS A 58 -2.23 12.29 3.63
C LYS A 58 -2.47 10.78 3.62
N LEU A 59 -2.01 10.09 2.58
CA LEU A 59 -2.09 8.63 2.48
C LEU A 59 -1.24 7.97 3.58
N LEU A 60 -0.02 8.44 3.83
CA LEU A 60 0.84 7.95 4.90
C LEU A 60 0.20 8.20 6.28
N GLY A 61 -0.46 9.33 6.49
CA GLY A 61 -1.21 9.58 7.73
C GLY A 61 -2.32 8.54 7.99
N LYS A 62 -2.93 7.99 6.94
CA LYS A 62 -3.96 6.95 7.05
C LYS A 62 -3.40 5.57 7.37
N THR A 63 -2.13 5.29 7.08
CA THR A 63 -1.56 3.97 7.37
C THR A 63 -1.58 3.72 8.88
N ALA A 64 -1.25 4.73 9.68
CA ALA A 64 -1.35 4.66 11.14
C ALA A 64 -2.76 4.30 11.65
N GLN A 65 -3.81 4.64 10.90
CA GLN A 65 -5.20 4.32 11.25
C GLN A 65 -5.60 2.91 10.83
N TYR A 66 -5.22 2.47 9.62
CA TYR A 66 -5.77 1.25 9.01
C TYR A 66 -4.85 0.04 9.07
N PHE A 67 -3.53 0.23 9.11
CA PHE A 67 -2.58 -0.89 9.16
C PHE A 67 -2.77 -1.78 10.38
N PRO A 68 -3.02 -1.26 11.60
CA PRO A 68 -3.29 -2.13 12.75
C PRO A 68 -4.50 -3.05 12.55
N ILE A 69 -5.50 -2.60 11.78
CA ILE A 69 -6.67 -3.44 11.43
C ILE A 69 -6.25 -4.54 10.47
N PHE A 70 -5.43 -4.21 9.47
CA PHE A 70 -4.96 -5.15 8.45
C PHE A 70 -4.06 -6.21 9.07
N GLU A 71 -3.05 -5.78 9.82
CA GLU A 71 -2.10 -6.64 10.53
C GLU A 71 -2.83 -7.61 11.47
N PHE A 72 -3.80 -7.11 12.26
CA PHE A 72 -4.62 -7.98 13.12
C PHE A 72 -5.29 -9.13 12.34
N PHE A 73 -5.90 -8.86 11.18
CA PHE A 73 -6.53 -9.93 10.42
C PHE A 73 -5.50 -10.82 9.71
N LEU A 74 -4.44 -10.25 9.13
CA LEU A 74 -3.37 -11.01 8.49
C LEU A 74 -2.72 -12.00 9.46
N ASP A 75 -2.42 -11.57 10.68
CA ASP A 75 -1.86 -12.42 11.74
C ASP A 75 -2.82 -13.55 12.12
N ASN A 76 -4.12 -13.24 12.30
CA ASN A 76 -5.13 -14.23 12.64
C ASN A 76 -5.29 -15.33 11.57
N TYR A 77 -5.02 -14.99 10.30
CA TYR A 77 -5.08 -15.93 9.18
C TYR A 77 -3.70 -16.46 8.77
N ASN A 78 -2.63 -16.11 9.51
CA ASN A 78 -1.25 -16.48 9.22
C ASN A 78 -0.83 -16.13 7.78
N LEU A 79 -1.25 -14.95 7.33
CA LEU A 79 -0.98 -14.38 6.00
C LEU A 79 0.24 -13.45 6.03
N PRO A 80 0.93 -13.24 4.89
CA PRO A 80 2.04 -12.30 4.80
C PRO A 80 1.62 -10.86 5.10
N GLU A 81 2.42 -10.16 5.92
CA GLU A 81 2.16 -8.79 6.35
C GLU A 81 2.17 -7.80 5.18
N GLU A 82 2.89 -8.11 4.10
CA GLU A 82 3.01 -7.29 2.90
C GLU A 82 1.67 -7.09 2.17
N LEU A 83 0.69 -7.96 2.39
CA LEU A 83 -0.63 -7.82 1.78
C LEU A 83 -1.36 -6.55 2.25
N LYS A 84 -0.97 -5.97 3.39
CA LYS A 84 -1.52 -4.70 3.89
C LYS A 84 -1.29 -3.50 2.97
N TYR A 85 -0.37 -3.61 2.01
CA TYR A 85 -0.11 -2.57 1.01
C TYR A 85 -1.06 -2.65 -0.19
N LEU A 86 -1.80 -3.75 -0.38
CA LEU A 86 -2.74 -3.89 -1.50
C LEU A 86 -3.84 -2.81 -1.51
N PRO A 87 -4.48 -2.46 -0.37
CA PRO A 87 -5.46 -1.36 -0.33
C PRO A 87 -4.92 0.02 -0.72
N ILE A 88 -3.59 0.22 -0.67
CA ILE A 88 -2.97 1.47 -1.14
C ILE A 88 -3.09 1.57 -2.65
N ILE A 89 -2.78 0.50 -3.39
CA ILE A 89 -2.86 0.49 -4.85
C ILE A 89 -4.30 0.53 -5.35
N GLU A 90 -5.23 -0.10 -4.61
CA GLU A 90 -6.63 -0.23 -5.02
C GLU A 90 -7.45 1.05 -4.79
N SER A 91 -7.28 1.69 -3.63
CA SER A 91 -8.18 2.79 -3.22
C SER A 91 -7.48 4.01 -2.65
N ARG A 92 -6.16 3.93 -2.41
CA ARG A 92 -5.40 4.88 -1.57
C ARG A 92 -5.96 4.95 -0.14
N LEU A 93 -6.32 3.81 0.44
CA LEU A 93 -6.93 3.71 1.77
C LEU A 93 -8.18 4.59 1.92
N ARG A 94 -9.07 4.55 0.92
CA ARG A 94 -10.33 5.30 0.93
C ARG A 94 -11.51 4.34 1.02
N PRO A 95 -12.24 4.29 2.15
CA PRO A 95 -13.35 3.36 2.34
C PRO A 95 -14.57 3.64 1.45
N PHE A 96 -14.75 4.88 0.99
CA PHE A 96 -15.94 5.29 0.24
C PHE A 96 -15.72 5.36 -1.29
N VAL A 97 -14.58 4.88 -1.80
CA VAL A 97 -14.29 4.91 -3.24
C VAL A 97 -15.03 3.80 -3.97
N TYR A 98 -15.44 4.13 -5.20
CA TYR A 98 -16.01 3.21 -6.17
C TYR A 98 -15.26 3.33 -7.49
N SER A 99 -14.99 2.19 -8.14
CA SER A 99 -14.54 2.16 -9.52
C SER A 99 -15.71 2.38 -10.47
N THR A 100 -15.40 2.70 -11.72
CA THR A 100 -16.39 2.79 -12.80
C THR A 100 -17.14 1.47 -13.03
N ALA A 101 -16.51 0.34 -12.72
CA ALA A 101 -17.10 -0.99 -12.79
C ALA A 101 -17.92 -1.39 -11.54
N GLY A 102 -18.05 -0.50 -10.54
CA GLY A 102 -18.87 -0.74 -9.35
C GLY A 102 -18.19 -1.55 -8.25
N ALA A 103 -16.87 -1.78 -8.34
CA ALA A 103 -16.08 -2.26 -7.22
C ALA A 103 -15.92 -1.15 -6.18
N GLY A 104 -15.97 -1.45 -4.89
CA GLY A 104 -15.94 -0.40 -3.87
C GLY A 104 -15.25 -0.81 -2.58
N GLY A 105 -14.94 0.18 -1.76
CA GLY A 105 -14.21 -0.01 -0.51
C GLY A 105 -12.70 0.03 -0.67
N MET A 106 -11.98 -0.18 0.44
CA MET A 106 -10.52 -0.12 0.42
C MET A 106 -9.88 -1.25 -0.39
N TRP A 107 -10.50 -2.43 -0.35
CA TRP A 107 -10.12 -3.65 -1.06
C TRP A 107 -10.75 -3.77 -2.45
N GLN A 108 -11.54 -2.77 -2.87
CA GLN A 108 -12.17 -2.74 -4.20
C GLN A 108 -12.95 -4.03 -4.55
N PHE A 109 -13.79 -4.52 -3.64
CA PHE A 109 -14.66 -5.66 -3.93
C PHE A 109 -15.78 -5.31 -4.91
N THR A 110 -15.98 -6.15 -5.93
CA THR A 110 -17.22 -6.12 -6.72
C THR A 110 -18.41 -6.56 -5.87
N THR A 111 -19.62 -6.10 -6.21
CA THR A 111 -20.84 -6.49 -5.47
C THR A 111 -21.05 -8.01 -5.40
N PRO A 112 -20.86 -8.78 -6.50
CA PRO A 112 -20.95 -10.24 -6.44
C PRO A 112 -19.91 -10.86 -5.50
N THR A 113 -18.64 -10.44 -5.61
CA THR A 113 -17.56 -10.96 -4.75
C THR A 113 -17.84 -10.66 -3.28
N ALA A 114 -18.21 -9.41 -2.96
CA ALA A 114 -18.53 -8.99 -1.60
C ALA A 114 -19.62 -9.87 -0.96
N ARG A 115 -20.69 -10.15 -1.69
CA ARG A 115 -21.78 -11.02 -1.21
C ARG A 115 -21.32 -12.46 -1.02
N HIS A 116 -20.45 -12.96 -1.90
CA HIS A 116 -19.89 -14.31 -1.80
C HIS A 116 -19.04 -14.48 -0.54
N VAL A 117 -18.25 -13.46 -0.17
CA VAL A 117 -17.43 -13.46 1.06
C VAL A 117 -18.19 -13.01 2.30
N GLY A 118 -19.53 -12.90 2.23
CA GLY A 118 -20.40 -12.65 3.38
C GLY A 118 -20.64 -11.18 3.74
N LEU A 119 -20.19 -10.23 2.92
CA LEU A 119 -20.49 -8.80 3.10
C LEU A 119 -21.89 -8.44 2.62
N LYS A 120 -22.60 -7.63 3.41
CA LYS A 120 -23.91 -7.08 3.06
C LYS A 120 -23.76 -5.85 2.18
N VAL A 121 -24.33 -5.93 0.98
CA VAL A 121 -24.38 -4.83 0.02
C VAL A 121 -25.82 -4.62 -0.46
N ASN A 122 -26.46 -3.58 0.05
CA ASN A 122 -27.80 -3.14 -0.30
C ASN A 122 -27.89 -1.59 -0.37
N ARG A 123 -29.08 -1.05 -0.64
CA ARG A 123 -29.30 0.40 -0.83
C ARG A 123 -28.92 1.26 0.39
N TYR A 124 -29.03 0.71 1.59
CA TYR A 124 -28.82 1.44 2.85
C TYR A 124 -27.50 1.11 3.54
N LEU A 125 -26.95 -0.07 3.28
CA LEU A 125 -25.75 -0.60 3.90
C LEU A 125 -24.83 -1.21 2.85
N ASP A 126 -23.60 -0.73 2.79
CA ASP A 126 -22.52 -1.31 1.97
C ASP A 126 -21.31 -1.58 2.86
N GLU A 127 -21.20 -2.82 3.33
CA GLU A 127 -20.14 -3.27 4.24
C GLU A 127 -18.76 -3.32 3.57
N ARG A 128 -18.67 -3.14 2.24
CA ARG A 128 -17.37 -2.93 1.58
C ARG A 128 -16.67 -1.67 2.06
N ARG A 129 -17.42 -0.69 2.59
CA ARG A 129 -16.90 0.57 3.13
C ARG A 129 -16.39 0.43 4.56
N ASP A 130 -16.72 -0.67 5.24
CA ASP A 130 -16.31 -0.90 6.61
C ASP A 130 -14.87 -1.46 6.64
N PRO A 131 -13.89 -0.75 7.24
CA PRO A 131 -12.50 -1.19 7.26
C PRO A 131 -12.30 -2.56 7.92
N HIS A 132 -13.06 -2.90 8.95
CA HIS A 132 -12.91 -4.18 9.65
C HIS A 132 -13.55 -5.31 8.86
N LYS A 133 -14.79 -5.13 8.41
CA LYS A 133 -15.52 -6.19 7.69
C LYS A 133 -14.89 -6.47 6.34
N SER A 134 -14.54 -5.43 5.58
CA SER A 134 -13.91 -5.60 4.27
C SER A 134 -12.53 -6.25 4.38
N THR A 135 -11.72 -5.89 5.38
CA THR A 135 -10.41 -6.52 5.61
C THR A 135 -10.53 -7.98 6.05
N LYS A 136 -11.46 -8.30 6.95
CA LYS A 136 -11.69 -9.69 7.36
C LYS A 136 -12.09 -10.60 6.18
N ALA A 137 -12.76 -10.02 5.18
CA ALA A 137 -13.29 -10.74 4.04
C ALA A 137 -12.34 -10.82 2.83
N ALA A 138 -11.20 -10.11 2.87
CA ALA A 138 -10.17 -10.10 1.84
C ALA A 138 -9.18 -11.25 2.02
#